data_AF-A0A1S2P361-F1
#
_entry.id   AF-A0A1S2P361-F1
#
_cell.length_a   1.000
_cell.length_b   1.000
_cell.length_c   1.000
_cell.angle_alpha   90.00
_cell.angle_beta   90.00
_cell.angle_gamma   90.00
#
_symmetry.space_group_name_H-M   'P 1'
#
loop_
_entity.id
_entity.type
_entity.pdbx_description
1 polymer ?
#
loop_
_entity_poly.entity_id
_entity_poly.type
_entity_poly.pdbx_seq_one_letter_code
_entity_poly.pdbx_strand_id
1 'polypeptide(L)'
;MASIRTARVVAAVAALPLAAALFSGVAAADNGAIAGHGSNAGVASVIGSGVGHDNFGNSSTTQQSAVGNGASNQSNTAQVNGSAFTAIRQENVSVNFANLW
;
A
#
# COMPACT_ATOMS: atom_id res chain seq x y z
N MET A 1 3.89 -46.91 -33.72
CA MET A 1 3.94 -46.69 -32.25
C MET A 1 5.09 -45.78 -31.77
N ALA A 2 6.21 -45.67 -32.49
CA ALA A 2 7.35 -44.84 -32.06
C ALA A 2 7.16 -43.32 -32.27
N SER A 3 6.57 -42.87 -33.39
CA SER A 3 6.44 -41.43 -33.69
C SER A 3 5.53 -40.67 -32.71
N ILE A 4 4.49 -41.33 -32.20
CA ILE A 4 3.60 -40.77 -31.17
C ILE A 4 4.34 -40.57 -29.85
N ARG A 5 5.30 -41.44 -29.51
CA ARG A 5 6.12 -41.27 -28.29
C ARG A 5 7.01 -40.05 -28.43
N THR A 6 7.66 -39.87 -29.57
CA THR A 6 8.52 -38.70 -29.82
C THR A 6 7.72 -37.41 -29.77
N ALA A 7 6.53 -37.37 -30.40
CA ALA A 7 5.66 -36.20 -30.38
C ALA A 7 5.18 -35.84 -28.96
N ARG A 8 4.85 -36.85 -28.14
CA ARG A 8 4.46 -36.64 -26.72
C ARG A 8 5.61 -36.10 -25.86
N VAL A 9 6.83 -36.57 -26.09
CA VAL A 9 8.02 -36.08 -25.36
C VAL A 9 8.31 -34.63 -25.72
N VAL A 10 8.25 -34.28 -27.01
CA VAL A 10 8.44 -32.89 -27.45
C VAL A 10 7.36 -31.98 -26.86
N ALA A 11 6.09 -32.43 -26.86
CA ALA A 11 5.00 -31.67 -26.26
C ALA A 11 5.19 -31.48 -24.75
N ALA A 12 5.69 -32.48 -24.03
CA ALA A 12 5.97 -32.38 -22.60
C ALA A 12 7.10 -31.38 -22.30
N VAL A 13 8.17 -31.39 -23.09
CA VAL A 13 9.29 -30.44 -22.95
C VAL A 13 8.84 -29.02 -23.31
N ALA A 14 8.03 -28.86 -24.36
CA ALA A 14 7.51 -27.57 -24.79
C ALA A 14 6.54 -26.95 -23.77
N ALA A 15 5.89 -27.76 -22.93
CA ALA A 15 5.02 -27.28 -21.86
C ALA A 15 5.78 -26.82 -20.60
N LEU A 16 7.09 -27.11 -20.47
CA LEU A 16 7.87 -26.76 -19.28
C LEU A 16 7.89 -25.25 -18.96
N PRO A 17 8.02 -24.31 -19.93
CA PRO A 17 7.98 -22.88 -19.63
C PRO A 17 6.61 -22.42 -19.09
N LEU A 18 5.52 -22.95 -19.65
CA LEU A 18 4.15 -22.65 -19.18
C LEU A 18 3.92 -23.24 -17.80
N ALA A 19 4.39 -24.47 -17.56
CA ALA A 19 4.34 -25.11 -16.25
C ALA A 19 5.18 -24.33 -15.23
N ALA A 20 6.37 -23.88 -15.60
CA ALA A 20 7.19 -23.01 -14.75
C ALA A 20 6.43 -21.73 -14.41
N ALA A 21 5.86 -21.01 -15.37
CA ALA A 21 5.08 -19.80 -15.09
C ALA A 21 3.85 -20.05 -14.19
N LEU A 22 3.14 -21.16 -14.39
CA LEU A 22 1.95 -21.51 -13.60
C LEU A 22 2.30 -21.95 -12.16
N PHE A 23 3.40 -22.68 -12.00
CA PHE A 23 3.81 -23.24 -10.70
C PHE A 23 4.85 -22.41 -9.95
N SER A 24 5.52 -21.46 -10.60
CA SER A 24 6.42 -20.49 -9.97
C SER A 24 5.74 -19.16 -9.66
N GLY A 25 4.40 -19.08 -9.81
CA GLY A 25 3.61 -17.91 -9.47
C GLY A 25 3.73 -17.59 -7.98
N VAL A 26 4.67 -16.73 -7.62
CA VAL A 26 4.59 -15.95 -6.38
C VAL A 26 3.38 -15.04 -6.55
N ALA A 27 2.50 -14.97 -5.54
CA ALA A 27 1.49 -13.93 -5.50
C ALA A 27 2.21 -12.58 -5.49
N ALA A 28 2.45 -12.00 -6.67
CA ALA A 28 2.90 -10.63 -6.81
C ALA A 28 1.69 -9.77 -6.42
N ALA A 29 1.59 -9.46 -5.13
CA ALA A 29 0.67 -8.45 -4.65
C ALA A 29 1.16 -7.11 -5.22
N ASP A 30 0.63 -6.75 -6.39
CA ASP A 30 0.80 -5.40 -6.91
C ASP A 30 0.18 -4.42 -5.90
N ASN A 31 0.98 -3.44 -5.50
CA ASN A 31 0.58 -2.43 -4.54
C ASN A 31 0.05 -1.17 -5.23
N GLY A 32 0.12 -1.05 -6.57
CA GLY A 32 -0.82 -0.22 -7.34
C GLY A 32 -0.38 1.21 -7.70
N ALA A 33 0.91 1.55 -7.67
CA ALA A 33 1.36 2.86 -8.18
C ALA A 33 1.95 2.73 -9.58
N ILE A 34 1.14 3.00 -10.61
CA ILE A 34 1.60 3.14 -12.00
C ILE A 34 1.28 4.56 -12.45
N ALA A 35 2.30 5.33 -12.85
CA ALA A 35 2.14 6.68 -13.42
C ALA A 35 2.94 6.84 -14.71
N GLY A 36 2.40 7.65 -15.64
CA GLY A 36 3.05 8.08 -16.88
C GLY A 36 2.76 9.55 -17.18
N HIS A 37 3.45 10.13 -18.16
CA HIS A 37 3.19 11.48 -18.71
C HIS A 37 3.01 12.61 -17.67
N GLY A 38 3.93 12.72 -16.71
CA GLY A 38 3.88 13.79 -15.70
C GLY A 38 2.83 13.59 -14.61
N SER A 39 2.23 12.40 -14.53
CA SER A 39 1.24 12.05 -13.50
C SER A 39 1.90 11.70 -12.17
N ASN A 40 1.13 11.88 -11.10
CA ASN A 40 1.50 11.46 -9.76
C ASN A 40 0.79 10.15 -9.43
N ALA A 41 1.54 9.13 -9.00
CA ALA A 41 0.98 7.88 -8.48
C ALA A 41 1.35 7.72 -7.01
N GLY A 42 0.39 7.26 -6.22
CA GLY A 42 0.52 7.11 -4.79
C GLY A 42 -0.09 5.82 -4.31
N VAL A 43 0.62 5.12 -3.43
CA VAL A 43 0.11 3.94 -2.73
C VAL A 43 0.34 4.15 -1.26
N ALA A 44 -0.70 3.95 -0.47
CA ALA A 44 -0.60 3.95 0.97
C ALA A 44 -1.37 2.75 1.50
N SER A 45 -0.70 1.90 2.27
CA SER A 45 -1.34 0.77 2.93
C SER A 45 -1.11 0.85 4.43
N VAL A 46 -2.09 0.42 5.21
CA VAL A 46 -1.95 0.20 6.64
C VAL A 46 -2.17 -1.28 6.87
N ILE A 47 -1.09 -2.03 7.10
CA ILE A 47 -1.15 -3.47 7.34
C ILE A 47 -0.81 -3.70 8.81
N GLY A 48 -1.71 -4.37 9.54
CA GLY A 48 -1.52 -4.66 10.95
C GLY A 48 -1.77 -3.47 11.89
N SER A 49 -2.58 -2.48 11.50
CA SER A 49 -2.99 -1.41 12.42
C SER A 49 -4.02 -1.90 13.43
N GLY A 50 -3.62 -1.93 14.69
CA GLY A 50 -4.46 -2.32 15.80
C GLY A 50 -3.64 -2.99 16.90
N VAL A 51 -4.35 -3.58 17.84
CA VAL A 51 -3.79 -4.34 18.96
C VAL A 51 -4.09 -5.82 18.74
N GLY A 52 -3.06 -6.67 18.78
CA GLY A 52 -3.20 -8.11 18.49
C GLY A 52 -3.86 -8.91 19.62
N HIS A 53 -4.06 -8.30 20.79
CA HIS A 53 -4.67 -8.88 22.00
C HIS A 53 -5.37 -7.74 22.78
N ASP A 54 -5.61 -7.91 24.08
CA ASP A 54 -6.32 -6.92 24.90
C ASP A 54 -5.61 -5.56 24.94
N ASN A 55 -6.39 -4.49 24.85
CA ASN A 55 -5.93 -3.13 25.00
C ASN A 55 -6.82 -2.39 25.99
N PHE A 56 -6.25 -2.06 27.14
CA PHE A 56 -6.93 -1.33 28.22
C PHE A 56 -6.69 0.19 28.13
N GLY A 57 -6.28 0.68 26.95
CA GLY A 57 -6.09 2.10 26.70
C GLY A 57 -6.22 2.48 25.24
N ASN A 58 -5.43 3.46 24.80
CA ASN A 58 -5.59 4.02 23.47
C ASN A 58 -4.72 3.32 22.44
N SER A 59 -5.34 2.95 21.33
CA SER A 59 -4.66 2.57 20.09
C SER A 59 -5.10 3.57 19.02
N SER A 60 -4.15 4.11 18.28
CA SER A 60 -4.44 4.91 17.09
C SER A 60 -3.47 4.54 15.99
N THR A 61 -4.01 4.52 14.77
CA THR A 61 -3.19 4.51 13.57
C THR A 61 -3.64 5.64 12.68
N THR A 62 -2.67 6.47 12.33
CA THR A 62 -2.85 7.59 11.42
C THR A 62 -2.03 7.31 10.18
N GLN A 63 -2.71 7.27 9.03
CA GLN A 63 -2.06 7.19 7.73
C GLN A 63 -2.23 8.52 7.01
N GLN A 64 -1.18 8.97 6.33
CA GLN A 64 -1.22 10.14 5.48
C GLN A 64 -0.54 9.81 4.15
N SER A 65 -1.18 10.18 3.04
CA SER A 65 -0.63 10.10 1.69
C SER A 65 -0.96 11.38 0.92
N ALA A 66 0.07 12.13 0.56
CA ALA A 66 -0.05 13.38 -0.20
C ALA A 66 0.83 13.21 -1.43
N VAL A 67 0.21 13.11 -2.61
CA VAL A 67 0.94 12.80 -3.84
C VAL A 67 0.56 13.80 -4.91
N GLY A 68 1.58 14.49 -5.41
CA GLY A 68 1.50 15.44 -6.49
C GLY A 68 1.81 16.88 -6.12
N ASN A 69 1.94 17.72 -7.13
CA ASN A 69 2.32 19.12 -6.96
C ASN A 69 1.29 19.87 -6.11
N GLY A 70 1.78 20.54 -5.06
CA GLY A 70 0.92 21.24 -4.10
C GLY A 70 0.22 20.32 -3.09
N ALA A 71 0.49 19.02 -3.10
CA ALA A 71 -0.07 18.11 -2.12
C ALA A 71 0.57 18.38 -0.74
N SER A 72 -0.29 18.61 0.25
CA SER A 72 0.11 18.76 1.64
C SER A 72 -0.82 17.91 2.49
N ASN A 73 -0.30 17.32 3.55
CA ASN A 73 -1.10 16.59 4.50
C ASN A 73 -0.83 17.11 5.90
N GLN A 74 -1.91 17.25 6.67
CA GLN A 74 -1.89 17.66 8.06
C GLN A 74 -2.69 16.64 8.85
N SER A 75 -2.12 16.11 9.92
CA SER A 75 -2.85 15.20 10.80
C SER A 75 -2.52 15.53 12.23
N ASN A 76 -3.58 15.64 13.02
CA ASN A 76 -3.54 15.85 14.44
C ASN A 76 -4.26 14.68 15.07
N THR A 77 -3.54 13.95 15.92
CA THR A 77 -4.12 12.86 16.70
C THR A 77 -3.85 13.16 18.15
N ALA A 78 -4.90 13.25 18.95
CA ALA A 78 -4.78 13.32 20.39
C ALA A 78 -5.71 12.28 21.02
N GLN A 79 -5.18 11.53 21.97
CA GLN A 79 -5.93 10.50 22.67
C GLN A 79 -5.67 10.60 24.16
N VAL A 80 -6.73 10.50 24.96
CA VAL A 80 -6.68 10.52 26.43
C VAL A 80 -7.19 9.18 26.92
N ASN A 81 -6.45 8.52 27.81
CA ASN A 81 -6.92 7.34 28.52
C ASN A 81 -6.71 7.57 30.01
N GLY A 82 -7.81 7.63 30.77
CA GLY A 82 -7.79 7.90 32.21
C GLY A 82 -7.54 9.38 32.56
N SER A 83 -8.59 10.21 32.52
CA SER A 83 -8.58 11.53 33.17
C SER A 83 -10.00 12.07 33.39
N ALA A 84 -10.25 12.68 34.57
CA ALA A 84 -11.50 13.38 34.89
C ALA A 84 -11.57 14.79 34.28
N PHE A 85 -10.41 15.41 33.97
CA PHE A 85 -10.31 16.74 33.38
C PHE A 85 -9.13 16.79 32.40
N THR A 86 -9.38 16.73 31.09
CA THR A 86 -8.35 16.99 30.07
C THR A 86 -8.88 17.99 29.06
N ALA A 87 -8.20 19.13 28.94
CA ALA A 87 -8.42 20.08 27.86
C ALA A 87 -7.36 19.85 26.79
N ILE A 88 -7.80 19.54 25.57
CA ILE A 88 -6.92 19.40 24.41
C ILE A 88 -7.25 20.53 23.45
N ARG A 89 -6.23 21.33 23.12
CA ARG A 89 -6.30 22.32 22.05
C ARG A 89 -5.32 21.88 20.96
N GLN A 90 -5.84 21.59 19.79
CA GLN A 90 -5.05 21.33 18.59
C GLN A 90 -5.32 22.43 17.58
N GLU A 91 -4.27 22.95 16.97
CA GLU A 91 -4.37 24.00 15.96
C GLU A 91 -3.47 23.65 14.78
N ASN A 92 -3.95 24.00 13.59
CA ASN A 92 -3.17 23.92 12.36
C ASN A 92 -3.02 25.32 11.81
N VAL A 93 -1.79 25.67 11.41
CA VAL A 93 -1.50 26.93 10.72
C VAL A 93 -1.03 26.58 9.31
N SER A 94 -1.70 27.15 8.30
CA SER A 94 -1.32 27.01 6.90
C SER A 94 -1.04 28.40 6.32
N VAL A 95 0.18 28.59 5.81
CA VAL A 95 0.60 29.81 5.13
C VAL A 95 0.97 29.45 3.71
N ASN A 96 0.18 29.93 2.75
CA ASN A 96 0.40 29.67 1.33
C ASN A 96 0.79 30.96 0.63
N PHE A 97 1.90 30.92 -0.10
CA PHE A 97 2.34 32.01 -0.94
C PHE A 97 1.93 31.72 -2.38
N ALA A 98 1.24 32.65 -3.02
CA ALA A 98 0.98 32.61 -4.46
C ALA A 98 2.03 33.48 -5.17
N ASN A 99 2.48 33.07 -6.36
CA ASN A 99 3.30 33.93 -7.21
C ASN A 99 2.48 35.17 -7.57
N LEU A 100 3.04 36.35 -7.29
CA LEU A 100 2.41 37.62 -7.60
C LEU A 100 2.55 37.98 -9.09
N TRP A 101 3.51 37.37 -9.80
CA TRP A 101 3.72 37.45 -11.25
C TRP A 101 4.75 36.40 -11.67
#